data_AF-A0A7X0B0E6-F1
#
_entry.id   AF-A0A7X0B0E6-F1
#
_cell.length_a   1.000
_cell.length_b   1.000
_cell.length_c   1.000
_cell.angle_alpha   90.00
_cell.angle_beta   90.00
_cell.angle_gamma   90.00
#
_symmetry.space_group_name_H-M   'P 1'
#
loop_
_entity.id
_entity.type
_entity.pdbx_description
1 polymer ?
#
loop_
_entity_poly.entity_id
_entity_poly.type
_entity_poly.pdbx_seq_one_letter_code
_entity_poly.pdbx_strand_id
1 'polypeptide(L)'
;MLDFTKPVQTRDGREVVILSTEAPGICPIVGYLKGEMTLRRWCRGGSYVVDAYAEHPMDLIQVPQPFKVIRYINVYSVTSPCVSVVSSHATRQIADDRAGADRIACVRVEVDAVEGRFDA
;
A
#
# COMPACT_ATOMS: atom_id res chain seq x y z
N MET A 1 1.20 13.57 1.59
CA MET A 1 0.79 14.11 0.28
C MET A 1 0.33 12.93 -0.57
N LEU A 2 -0.82 13.03 -1.24
CA LEU A 2 -1.32 11.95 -2.09
C LEU A 2 -0.48 11.84 -3.36
N ASP A 3 -0.31 10.61 -3.86
CA ASP A 3 0.35 10.32 -5.11
C ASP A 3 -0.72 10.14 -6.20
N PHE A 4 -0.92 11.19 -7.00
CA PHE A 4 -1.91 11.18 -8.08
C PHE A 4 -1.47 10.41 -9.34
N THR A 5 -0.28 9.80 -9.33
CA THR A 5 0.09 8.79 -10.33
C THR A 5 -0.56 7.42 -10.04
N LYS A 6 -1.03 7.23 -8.81
CA LYS A 6 -1.77 6.05 -8.36
C LYS A 6 -3.28 6.34 -8.27
N PRO A 7 -4.14 5.32 -8.35
CA PRO A 7 -5.58 5.50 -8.20
C PRO A 7 -5.98 6.06 -6.84
N VAL A 8 -6.97 6.96 -6.84
CA VAL A 8 -7.56 7.57 -5.64
C VAL A 8 -9.07 7.36 -5.62
N GLN A 9 -9.64 7.36 -4.43
CA GLN A 9 -11.09 7.30 -4.21
C GLN A 9 -11.49 8.27 -3.11
N THR A 10 -12.77 8.59 -3.00
CA THR A 10 -13.29 9.25 -1.80
C THR A 10 -13.22 8.29 -0.61
N ARG A 11 -13.18 8.84 0.60
CA ARG A 11 -13.14 8.06 1.84
C ARG A 11 -14.33 7.11 2.01
N ASP A 12 -15.49 7.47 1.47
CA ASP A 12 -16.67 6.59 1.42
C ASP A 12 -16.67 5.56 0.28
N GLY A 13 -15.56 5.44 -0.46
CA GLY A 13 -15.31 4.35 -1.40
C GLY A 13 -15.72 4.61 -2.84
N ARG A 14 -15.99 5.86 -3.25
CA ARG A 14 -16.35 6.18 -4.64
C ARG A 14 -15.10 6.48 -5.46
N GLU A 15 -15.00 5.85 -6.63
CA GLU A 15 -13.89 6.07 -7.56
C GLU A 15 -13.85 7.51 -8.09
N VAL A 16 -12.66 8.11 -8.13
CA VAL A 16 -12.44 9.48 -8.60
C VAL A 16 -11.52 9.47 -9.81
N VAL A 17 -11.92 10.18 -10.87
CA VAL A 17 -11.07 10.44 -12.03
C VAL A 17 -10.50 11.85 -11.89
N ILE A 18 -9.18 11.95 -11.76
CA ILE A 18 -8.47 13.22 -11.68
C ILE A 18 -8.20 13.76 -13.09
N LEU A 19 -8.60 15.00 -13.33
CA LEU A 19 -8.37 15.73 -14.58
C LEU A 19 -7.15 16.64 -14.50
N SER A 20 -6.91 17.25 -13.34
CA SER A 20 -5.75 18.12 -13.10
C SER A 20 -5.45 18.21 -11.61
N THR A 21 -4.18 18.38 -11.25
CA THR A 21 -3.73 18.64 -9.86
C THR A 21 -3.22 20.07 -9.66
N GLU A 22 -3.18 20.87 -10.73
CA GLU A 22 -2.57 22.21 -10.76
C GLU A 22 -3.55 23.28 -11.29
N ALA A 23 -4.86 23.08 -11.13
CA ALA A 23 -5.83 24.10 -11.53
C ALA A 23 -5.72 25.36 -10.64
N PRO A 24 -5.95 26.56 -11.18
CA PRO A 24 -5.90 27.80 -10.37
C PRO A 24 -6.91 27.80 -9.21
N GLY A 25 -6.51 28.30 -8.05
CA GLY A 25 -7.38 28.48 -6.87
C GLY A 25 -6.90 27.71 -5.62
N ILE A 26 -7.68 27.82 -4.53
CA ILE A 26 -7.32 27.24 -3.22
C ILE A 26 -7.32 25.71 -3.26
N CYS A 27 -8.22 25.11 -4.05
CA CYS A 27 -8.34 23.67 -4.20
C CYS A 27 -8.02 23.28 -5.66
N PRO A 28 -6.73 23.01 -5.96
CA PRO A 28 -6.23 22.89 -7.33
C PRO A 28 -6.45 21.53 -7.97
N ILE A 29 -6.86 20.53 -7.18
CA ILE A 29 -7.18 19.20 -7.70
C ILE A 29 -8.60 19.24 -8.25
N VAL A 30 -8.77 18.87 -9.50
CA VAL A 30 -10.05 18.84 -10.20
C VAL A 30 -10.28 17.46 -10.77
N GLY A 31 -11.49 16.95 -10.61
CA GLY A 31 -11.90 15.63 -11.07
C GLY A 31 -13.41 15.43 -10.98
N TYR A 32 -13.86 14.20 -11.20
CA TYR A 32 -15.26 13.81 -11.05
C TYR A 32 -15.37 12.39 -10.48
N LEU A 33 -16.52 12.06 -9.90
CA LEU A 33 -16.80 10.69 -9.45
C LEU A 33 -17.20 9.84 -10.64
N LYS A 34 -16.68 8.62 -10.76
CA LYS A 34 -17.01 7.75 -11.89
C LYS A 34 -18.51 7.44 -11.89
N GLY A 35 -19.17 7.72 -13.02
CA GLY A 35 -20.63 7.62 -13.15
C GLY A 35 -21.38 8.94 -12.86
N GLU A 36 -20.68 9.98 -12.40
CA GLU A 36 -21.19 11.35 -12.30
C GLU A 36 -20.49 12.26 -13.34
N MET A 37 -21.22 13.24 -13.88
CA MET A 37 -20.66 14.27 -14.78
C MET A 37 -20.30 15.58 -14.04
N THR A 38 -20.50 15.61 -12.73
CA THR A 38 -20.29 16.81 -11.92
C THR A 38 -18.82 16.95 -11.55
N LEU A 39 -18.20 18.04 -11.98
CA LEU A 39 -16.84 18.39 -11.57
C LEU A 39 -16.79 18.76 -10.10
N ARG A 40 -15.74 18.30 -9.43
CA ARG A 40 -15.46 18.54 -8.02
C ARG A 40 -14.01 18.99 -7.86
N ARG A 41 -13.75 19.65 -6.73
CA ARG A 41 -12.44 20.19 -6.40
C ARG A 41 -11.99 19.72 -5.03
N TRP A 42 -10.69 19.47 -4.90
CA TRP A 42 -10.04 19.10 -3.65
C TRP A 42 -8.77 19.92 -3.46
N CYS A 43 -8.42 20.14 -2.21
CA CYS A 43 -7.26 20.92 -1.83
C CYS A 43 -6.01 20.03 -1.87
N ARG A 44 -4.79 20.58 -1.93
CA ARG A 44 -3.56 19.79 -2.25
C ARG A 44 -3.35 18.54 -1.38
N GLY A 45 -3.90 18.51 -0.17
CA GLY A 45 -3.89 17.35 0.72
C GLY A 45 -4.93 16.27 0.43
N GLY A 46 -5.83 16.47 -0.55
CA GLY A 46 -6.96 15.61 -0.85
C GLY A 46 -8.26 15.99 -0.14
N SER A 47 -8.27 17.01 0.72
CA SER A 47 -9.48 17.41 1.44
C SER A 47 -10.52 18.06 0.52
N TYR A 48 -11.80 17.76 0.74
CA TYR A 48 -12.90 18.34 -0.03
C TYR A 48 -13.24 19.77 0.41
N VAL A 49 -13.04 20.07 1.70
CA VAL A 49 -13.31 21.38 2.31
C VAL A 49 -11.99 22.04 2.72
N VAL A 50 -11.92 23.36 2.53
CA VAL A 50 -10.81 24.19 3.02
C VAL A 50 -10.91 24.26 4.55
N ASP A 51 -9.84 23.94 5.27
CA ASP A 51 -9.77 24.00 6.74
C ASP A 51 -10.75 23.08 7.48
N ALA A 52 -10.94 21.87 6.97
CA ALA A 52 -11.70 20.85 7.71
C ALA A 52 -10.90 20.40 8.95
N TYR A 53 -11.45 20.68 10.15
CA TYR A 53 -10.93 20.15 11.42
C TYR A 53 -11.21 18.64 11.60
N ALA A 54 -12.01 18.05 10.72
CA ALA A 54 -12.39 16.64 10.75
C ALA A 54 -12.36 16.04 9.34
N GLU A 55 -12.16 14.73 9.27
CA GLU A 55 -12.22 13.99 8.01
C GLU A 55 -13.62 14.07 7.39
N HIS A 56 -13.69 14.33 6.09
CA HIS A 56 -14.94 14.40 5.34
C HIS A 56 -15.10 13.16 4.43
N PRO A 57 -16.31 12.61 4.24
CA PRO A 57 -16.53 11.43 3.39
C PRO A 57 -16.06 11.59 1.94
N MET A 58 -16.06 12.83 1.44
CA MET A 58 -15.58 13.20 0.10
C MET A 58 -14.06 13.40 0.01
N ASP A 59 -13.31 13.33 1.12
CA ASP A 59 -11.86 13.48 1.07
C ASP A 59 -11.24 12.36 0.25
N LEU A 60 -10.21 12.70 -0.51
CA LEU A 60 -9.46 11.73 -1.31
C LEU A 60 -8.54 10.90 -0.42
N ILE A 61 -8.54 9.60 -0.67
CA ILE A 61 -7.59 8.64 -0.10
C ILE A 61 -6.96 7.84 -1.24
N GLN A 62 -5.73 7.38 -1.02
CA GLN A 62 -5.08 6.46 -1.95
C GLN A 62 -5.79 5.11 -1.92
N VAL A 63 -6.09 4.54 -3.09
CA VAL A 63 -6.56 3.16 -3.16
C VAL A 63 -5.36 2.24 -2.93
N PRO A 64 -5.37 1.40 -1.88
CA PRO A 64 -4.32 0.42 -1.67
C PRO A 64 -4.13 -0.46 -2.90
N GLN A 65 -2.91 -0.50 -3.43
CA GLN A 65 -2.61 -1.31 -4.61
C GLN A 65 -2.11 -2.70 -4.18
N PRO A 66 -2.55 -3.77 -4.85
CA PRO A 66 -1.99 -5.09 -4.64
C PRO A 66 -0.55 -5.12 -5.16
N PHE A 67 0.35 -5.79 -4.44
CA PHE A 67 1.73 -5.99 -4.83
C PHE A 67 2.22 -7.38 -4.38
N LYS A 68 3.22 -7.90 -5.08
CA LYS A 68 3.83 -9.18 -4.77
C LYS A 68 5.12 -9.01 -3.99
N VAL A 69 5.22 -9.72 -2.88
CA VAL A 69 6.42 -9.76 -2.04
C VAL A 69 7.08 -11.11 -2.17
N ILE A 70 8.31 -11.13 -2.65
CA ILE A 70 9.13 -12.34 -2.67
C ILE A 70 10.02 -12.33 -1.42
N ARG A 71 10.03 -13.46 -0.70
CA ARG A 71 10.90 -13.70 0.44
C ARG A 71 11.57 -15.06 0.35
N TYR A 72 12.72 -15.17 0.99
CA TYR A 72 13.49 -16.40 1.12
C TYR A 72 13.56 -16.76 2.60
N ILE A 73 13.14 -17.98 2.94
CA ILE A 73 13.08 -18.47 4.32
C ILE A 73 14.04 -19.65 4.45
N ASN A 74 14.99 -19.54 5.38
CA ASN A 74 15.83 -20.67 5.76
C ASN A 74 15.04 -21.59 6.70
N VAL A 75 15.02 -22.88 6.38
CA VAL A 75 14.37 -23.92 7.16
C VAL A 75 15.45 -24.73 7.87
N TYR A 76 15.26 -24.96 9.17
CA TYR A 76 16.19 -25.67 10.04
C TYR A 76 15.52 -26.91 10.64
N SER A 77 16.32 -27.94 10.93
CA SER A 77 15.81 -29.14 11.58
C SER A 77 15.55 -28.85 13.06
N VAL A 78 14.30 -28.99 13.49
CA VAL A 78 13.90 -28.79 14.89
C VAL A 78 14.23 -30.07 15.68
N THR A 79 15.45 -30.18 16.19
CA THR A 79 15.83 -31.30 17.07
C THR A 79 15.38 -31.11 18.53
N SER A 80 14.82 -29.94 18.88
CA SER A 80 14.31 -29.60 20.22
C SER A 80 12.96 -28.87 20.12
N PRO A 81 11.96 -29.12 20.99
CA PRO A 81 10.61 -28.57 20.89
C PRO A 81 10.49 -27.03 21.07
N CYS A 82 11.61 -26.33 21.16
CA CYS A 82 11.66 -24.92 21.52
C CYS A 82 12.08 -24.07 20.31
N VAL A 83 11.11 -23.35 19.75
CA VAL A 83 11.25 -22.16 18.88
C VAL A 83 11.90 -22.42 17.51
N SER A 84 11.08 -22.62 16.49
CA SER A 84 11.49 -22.36 15.11
C SER A 84 11.65 -20.85 14.92
N VAL A 85 12.87 -20.32 14.95
CA VAL A 85 13.13 -18.92 14.59
C VAL A 85 13.05 -18.80 13.07
N VAL A 86 11.87 -18.45 12.56
CA VAL A 86 11.68 -18.23 11.12
C VAL A 86 12.14 -16.81 10.77
N SER A 87 13.30 -16.71 10.14
CA SER A 87 13.76 -15.45 9.53
C SER A 87 13.45 -15.45 8.04
N SER A 88 12.85 -14.36 7.55
CA SER A 88 12.64 -14.13 6.13
C SER A 88 13.64 -13.10 5.58
N HIS A 89 14.08 -13.31 4.35
CA HIS A 89 15.11 -12.50 3.69
C HIS A 89 14.60 -11.99 2.34
N ALA A 90 15.06 -10.79 1.94
CA ALA A 90 14.63 -10.17 0.69
C ALA A 90 15.20 -10.89 -0.56
N THR A 91 16.37 -11.52 -0.44
CA THR A 91 17.05 -12.22 -1.53
C THR A 91 17.58 -13.56 -1.06
N ARG A 92 17.81 -14.47 -2.02
CA ARG A 92 18.43 -15.77 -1.75
C ARG A 92 19.84 -15.62 -1.19
N GLN A 93 20.64 -14.71 -1.75
CA GLN A 93 22.00 -14.46 -1.28
C GLN A 93 22.04 -14.09 0.20
N ILE A 94 21.16 -13.18 0.65
CA ILE A 94 21.11 -12.79 2.08
C ILE A 94 20.69 -13.98 2.95
N ALA A 95 19.79 -14.83 2.45
CA ALA A 95 19.43 -16.05 3.16
C ALA A 95 20.61 -17.01 3.26
N ASP A 96 21.39 -17.18 2.19
CA ASP A 96 22.60 -17.99 2.19
C ASP A 96 23.68 -17.44 3.14
N ASP A 97 23.92 -16.13 3.13
CA ASP A 97 24.91 -15.47 3.99
C ASP A 97 24.55 -15.55 5.49
N ARG A 98 23.26 -15.67 5.80
CA ARG A 98 22.72 -15.76 7.18
C ARG A 98 22.33 -17.19 7.58
N ALA A 99 22.68 -18.19 6.77
CA ALA A 99 22.34 -19.57 7.05
C ALA A 99 23.19 -20.14 8.20
N GLY A 100 22.52 -20.76 9.18
CA GLY A 100 23.17 -21.65 10.14
C GLY A 100 23.65 -22.94 9.48
N ALA A 101 24.63 -23.62 10.08
CA ALA A 101 25.20 -24.87 9.57
C ALA A 101 24.18 -26.02 9.49
N ASP A 102 23.09 -25.92 10.24
CA ASP A 102 21.98 -26.87 10.35
C ASP A 102 20.82 -26.56 9.37
N ARG A 103 21.02 -25.62 8.44
CA ARG A 103 20.00 -25.30 7.42
C ARG A 103 19.75 -26.51 6.52
N ILE A 104 18.50 -26.94 6.45
CA ILE A 104 18.06 -28.06 5.60
C ILE A 104 17.49 -27.59 4.26
N ALA A 105 16.90 -26.39 4.20
CA ALA A 105 16.35 -25.84 2.96
C ALA A 105 16.32 -24.31 2.97
N CYS A 106 16.19 -23.73 1.77
CA CYS A 106 15.86 -22.33 1.56
C CYS A 106 14.65 -22.23 0.63
N VAL A 107 13.52 -21.76 1.14
CA VAL A 107 12.24 -21.73 0.41
C VAL A 107 11.97 -20.33 -0.10
N ARG A 108 11.64 -20.20 -1.38
CA ARG A 108 11.11 -18.96 -1.98
C ARG A 108 9.61 -18.91 -1.72
N VAL A 109 9.16 -17.90 -0.98
CA VAL A 109 7.75 -17.63 -0.74
C VAL A 109 7.36 -16.37 -1.51
N GLU A 110 6.22 -16.44 -2.19
CA GLU A 110 5.60 -15.31 -2.88
C GLU A 110 4.29 -15.00 -2.16
N VAL A 111 4.16 -13.77 -1.66
CA VAL A 111 3.00 -13.31 -0.91
C VAL A 111 2.32 -12.20 -1.70
N ASP A 112 1.04 -12.38 -1.99
CA ASP A 112 0.18 -11.31 -2.46
C ASP A 112 -0.17 -10.41 -1.26
N ALA A 113 0.17 -9.14 -1.34
CA ALA A 113 -0.03 -8.16 -0.28
C ALA A 113 -0.73 -6.92 -0.82
N VAL A 114 -1.30 -6.11 0.07
CA VAL A 114 -1.97 -4.84 -0.27
C VAL A 114 -1.36 -3.74 0.58
N GLU A 115 -1.03 -2.58 -0.01
CA GLU A 115 -0.40 -1.47 0.73
C GLU A 115 -1.21 -1.12 2.00
N GLY A 116 -0.58 -1.18 3.17
CA GLY A 116 -1.24 -0.83 4.44
C GLY A 116 -2.14 -1.90 5.06
N ARG A 117 -2.28 -3.09 4.44
CA ARG A 117 -2.93 -4.27 5.04
C ARG A 117 -1.99 -5.47 5.01
N PHE A 118 -1.63 -5.97 6.20
CA PHE A 118 -1.16 -7.33 6.36
C PHE A 118 -2.38 -8.15 6.77
N ASP A 119 -3.01 -8.84 5.81
CA ASP A 119 -3.99 -9.86 6.15
C ASP A 119 -3.20 -11.05 6.74
N ALA A 120 -3.30 -11.22 8.06
CA ALA A 120 -2.69 -12.30 8.83
C ALA A 120 -3.71 -13.43 9.07
#